data_AF-A0A7S0K6J4-F1
#
_entry.id   AF-A0A7S0K6J4-F1
#
_cell.length_a   1.000
_cell.length_b   1.000
_cell.length_c   1.000
_cell.angle_alpha   90.00
_cell.angle_beta   90.00
_cell.angle_gamma   90.00
#
_symmetry.space_group_name_H-M   'P 1'
#
loop_
_entity.id
_entity.type
_entity.pdbx_description
1 polymer ?
#
loop_
_entity_poly.entity_id
_entity_poly.type
_entity_poly.pdbx_seq_one_letter_code
_entity_poly.pdbx_strand_id
1 'polypeptide(L)'
;LPFLDLLAAHCRQEQLDAGTDFRTAAAAAGGAPDRVLVTDSTAASTDDEAWLLAAVARAAGVAGTSSAEAGSCEVALPHGRSVQLQCVGESAAVLDFATVCEQEFGAGDYRAVANRFPVVGLQGVRRLGENEFDTA
;
A
#
# COMPACT_ATOMS: atom_id res chain seq x y z
N LEU A 1 -0.95 25.18 -23.57
CA LEU A 1 -1.95 25.28 -22.48
C LEU A 1 -1.22 26.07 -21.41
N PRO A 2 -1.52 27.36 -21.19
CA PRO A 2 -0.56 28.30 -20.61
C PRO A 2 -0.01 27.88 -19.23
N PHE A 3 -0.79 27.11 -18.48
CA PHE A 3 -0.35 26.50 -17.22
C PHE A 3 0.67 25.35 -17.40
N LEU A 4 0.46 24.46 -18.37
CA LEU A 4 1.43 23.40 -18.71
C LEU A 4 2.74 24.00 -19.22
N ASP A 5 2.66 25.11 -19.96
CA ASP A 5 3.83 25.81 -20.49
C ASP A 5 4.68 26.41 -19.35
N LEU A 6 4.04 26.89 -18.28
CA LEU A 6 4.71 27.37 -17.07
C LEU A 6 5.39 26.23 -16.29
N LEU A 7 4.72 25.08 -16.16
CA LEU A 7 5.32 23.89 -15.56
C LEU A 7 6.53 23.39 -16.37
N ALA A 8 6.43 23.37 -17.71
CA ALA A 8 7.55 22.98 -18.57
C ALA A 8 8.76 23.91 -18.45
N ALA A 9 8.52 25.22 -18.21
CA ALA A 9 9.59 26.20 -18.07
C ALA A 9 10.35 26.09 -16.73
N HIS A 10 9.72 25.56 -15.69
CA HIS A 10 10.24 25.59 -14.31
C HIS A 10 10.44 24.21 -13.68
N CYS A 11 9.92 23.15 -14.27
CA CYS A 11 10.05 21.79 -13.78
C CYS A 11 10.79 20.92 -14.78
N ARG A 12 11.64 20.03 -14.25
CA ARG A 12 12.29 18.99 -15.06
C ARG A 12 11.25 17.92 -15.41
N GLN A 13 10.95 17.79 -16.69
CA GLN A 13 10.06 16.75 -17.18
C GLN A 13 10.86 15.46 -17.39
N GLU A 14 10.46 14.40 -16.68
CA GLU A 14 10.99 13.06 -16.90
C GLU A 14 9.94 12.24 -17.65
N GLN A 15 10.35 11.62 -18.74
CA GLN A 15 9.47 10.75 -19.53
C GLN A 15 9.50 9.36 -18.92
N LEU A 16 8.46 9.01 -18.16
CA LEU A 16 8.28 7.65 -17.68
C LEU A 16 7.66 6.79 -18.78
N ASP A 17 8.34 5.69 -19.12
CA ASP A 17 7.76 4.63 -19.92
C ASP A 17 6.72 3.88 -19.08
N ALA A 18 5.44 4.01 -19.45
CA ALA A 18 4.33 3.37 -18.75
C ALA A 18 4.44 1.83 -18.75
N GLY A 19 5.21 1.23 -19.67
CA GLY A 19 5.45 -0.21 -19.71
C GLY A 19 6.53 -0.71 -18.74
N THR A 20 7.32 0.20 -18.16
CA THR A 20 8.44 -0.14 -17.29
C THR A 20 8.02 -0.14 -15.82
N ASP A 21 8.14 -1.29 -15.13
CA ASP A 21 7.96 -1.35 -13.67
C ASP A 21 9.22 -0.83 -12.96
N PHE A 22 9.24 0.47 -12.70
CA PHE A 22 10.33 1.17 -12.00
C PHE A 22 10.57 0.64 -10.59
N ARG A 23 9.61 -0.06 -9.97
CA ARG A 23 9.78 -0.66 -8.63
C ARG A 23 10.74 -1.84 -8.70
N THR A 24 10.64 -2.65 -9.75
CA THR A 24 11.55 -3.79 -9.97
C THR A 24 12.96 -3.29 -10.28
N ALA A 25 13.08 -2.23 -11.08
CA ALA A 25 14.37 -1.60 -11.40
C ALA A 25 15.05 -1.01 -10.14
N ALA A 26 14.29 -0.35 -9.26
CA ALA A 26 14.81 0.18 -7.99
C ALA A 26 15.25 -0.92 -7.01
N ALA A 27 14.51 -2.03 -6.96
CA ALA A 27 14.89 -3.20 -6.15
C ALA A 27 16.18 -3.87 -6.66
N ALA A 28 16.37 -3.95 -7.98
CA ALA A 28 17.60 -4.46 -8.60
C ALA A 28 18.81 -3.56 -8.33
N ALA A 29 18.60 -2.26 -8.10
CA ALA A 29 19.65 -1.30 -7.73
C ALA A 29 20.01 -1.33 -6.23
N GLY A 30 19.49 -2.29 -5.45
CA GLY A 30 19.83 -2.47 -4.04
C GLY A 30 19.03 -1.61 -3.07
N GLY A 31 17.99 -0.90 -3.53
CA GLY A 31 16.99 -0.33 -2.63
C GLY A 31 16.13 -1.46 -2.07
N ALA A 32 15.98 -1.54 -0.74
CA ALA A 32 14.96 -2.41 -0.15
C ALA A 32 13.60 -1.85 -0.57
N PRO A 33 12.80 -2.56 -1.38
CA PRO A 33 11.51 -2.03 -1.79
C PRO A 33 10.58 -2.07 -0.59
N ASP A 34 9.96 -0.93 -0.28
CA ASP A 34 8.72 -0.93 0.50
C ASP A 34 7.71 -1.76 -0.29
N ARG A 35 7.29 -2.89 0.29
CA ARG A 35 6.44 -3.87 -0.43
C ARG A 35 4.98 -3.64 -0.08
N VAL A 36 4.21 -3.19 -1.06
CA VAL A 36 2.75 -3.12 -0.97
C VAL A 36 2.16 -4.35 -1.66
N LEU A 37 1.38 -5.13 -0.91
CA LEU A 37 0.62 -6.26 -1.45
C LEU A 37 -0.85 -5.88 -1.53
N VAL A 38 -1.48 -6.14 -2.67
CA VAL A 38 -2.88 -5.78 -2.91
C VAL A 38 -3.66 -7.06 -3.18
N THR A 39 -4.77 -7.27 -2.46
CA THR A 39 -5.72 -8.35 -2.77
C THR A 39 -6.98 -7.81 -3.40
N ASP A 40 -7.53 -8.60 -4.31
CA ASP A 40 -8.89 -8.44 -4.82
C ASP A 40 -9.85 -8.99 -3.76
N SER A 41 -10.89 -8.25 -3.42
CA SER A 41 -12.06 -8.87 -2.81
C SER A 41 -13.31 -8.06 -3.17
N THR A 42 -14.09 -8.53 -4.14
CA THR A 42 -15.46 -8.03 -4.37
C THR A 42 -16.45 -8.50 -3.30
N ALA A 43 -16.05 -9.47 -2.47
CA ALA A 43 -16.66 -9.85 -1.21
C ALA A 43 -15.54 -10.40 -0.31
N ALA A 44 -15.31 -9.81 0.85
CA ALA A 44 -14.30 -10.28 1.80
C ALA A 44 -14.68 -11.69 2.29
N SER A 45 -14.19 -12.73 1.63
CA SER A 45 -14.27 -14.08 2.15
C SER A 45 -13.18 -14.25 3.21
N THR A 46 -13.46 -15.01 4.27
CA THR A 46 -12.48 -15.30 5.33
C THR A 46 -11.19 -15.91 4.76
N ASP A 47 -11.28 -16.59 3.62
CA ASP A 47 -10.15 -17.18 2.92
C ASP A 47 -9.24 -16.13 2.25
N ASP A 48 -9.80 -15.04 1.73
CA ASP A 48 -9.01 -13.95 1.10
C ASP A 48 -8.22 -13.16 2.14
N GLU A 49 -8.82 -12.92 3.31
CA GLU A 49 -8.17 -12.26 4.44
C GLU A 49 -7.01 -13.12 4.98
N ALA A 50 -7.26 -14.43 5.17
CA ALA A 50 -6.23 -15.37 5.58
C ALA A 50 -5.09 -15.48 4.55
N TRP A 51 -5.42 -15.48 3.25
CA TRP A 51 -4.43 -15.47 2.18
C TRP A 51 -3.58 -14.20 2.21
N LEU A 52 -4.21 -13.03 2.34
CA LEU A 52 -3.49 -11.74 2.37
C LEU A 52 -2.55 -11.68 3.57
N LEU A 53 -3.03 -12.05 4.76
CA LEU A 53 -2.21 -12.11 5.97
C LEU A 53 -1.01 -13.04 5.78
N ALA A 54 -1.21 -14.23 5.19
CA ALA A 54 -0.13 -15.16 4.89
C ALA A 54 0.84 -14.65 3.81
N ALA A 55 0.34 -13.90 2.81
CA ALA A 55 1.17 -13.29 1.78
C ALA A 55 2.05 -12.17 2.34
N VAL A 56 1.47 -11.30 3.18
CA VAL A 56 2.17 -10.21 3.87
C VAL A 56 3.19 -10.76 4.87
N ALA A 57 2.84 -11.79 5.66
CA ALA A 57 3.78 -12.48 6.55
C ALA A 57 5.01 -13.03 5.81
N ARG A 58 4.79 -13.68 4.66
CA ARG A 58 5.87 -14.20 3.81
C ARG A 58 6.73 -13.09 3.23
N ALA A 59 6.12 -12.01 2.74
CA ALA A 59 6.84 -10.88 2.17
C ALA A 59 7.70 -10.14 3.21
N ALA A 60 7.26 -10.11 4.47
CA ALA A 60 8.00 -9.56 5.60
C ALA A 60 9.06 -10.52 6.18
N GLY A 61 9.18 -11.75 5.65
CA GLY A 61 10.16 -12.73 6.12
C GLY A 61 9.82 -13.38 7.46
N VAL A 62 8.58 -13.26 7.94
CA VAL A 62 8.11 -13.81 9.23
C VAL A 62 7.70 -15.29 9.10
N ALA A 63 8.23 -16.00 8.08
CA ALA A 63 7.83 -17.36 7.74
C ALA A 63 8.34 -18.38 8.78
N GLY A 64 7.47 -18.77 9.71
CA GLY A 64 7.76 -19.83 10.68
C GLY A 64 6.82 -19.90 11.89
N THR A 65 6.08 -18.83 12.20
CA THR A 65 5.06 -18.86 13.23
C THR A 65 3.74 -19.36 12.63
N SER A 66 3.42 -20.62 12.92
CA SER A 66 2.08 -21.18 12.75
C SER A 66 1.05 -20.18 13.28
N SER A 67 0.20 -19.64 12.41
CA SER A 67 -0.76 -18.60 12.78
C SER A 67 -0.05 -17.39 13.41
N ALA A 68 0.57 -16.54 12.61
CA ALA A 68 0.89 -15.19 13.07
C ALA A 68 -0.41 -14.58 13.61
N GLU A 69 -0.48 -14.39 14.93
CA GLU A 69 -1.64 -13.81 15.60
C GLU A 69 -1.83 -12.42 15.02
N ALA A 70 -2.74 -12.31 14.04
CA ALA A 70 -3.16 -11.04 13.50
C ALA A 70 -3.76 -10.25 14.67
N GLY A 71 -3.03 -9.24 15.11
CA GLY A 71 -3.40 -8.42 16.25
C GLY A 71 -3.80 -7.04 15.77
N SER A 72 -4.87 -6.48 16.34
CA SER A 72 -5.16 -5.06 16.13
C SER A 72 -4.03 -4.24 16.75
N CYS A 73 -3.45 -3.35 15.97
CA CYS A 73 -2.37 -2.47 16.40
C CYS A 73 -2.67 -1.04 16.03
N GLU A 74 -2.34 -0.13 16.95
CA GLU A 74 -2.51 1.29 16.74
C GLU A 74 -1.20 1.94 16.29
N VAL A 75 -1.26 2.71 15.21
CA VAL A 75 -0.16 3.52 14.71
C VAL A 75 -0.44 4.99 14.96
N ALA A 76 0.47 5.65 15.66
CA ALA A 76 0.44 7.09 15.83
C ALA A 76 0.76 7.77 14.50
N LEU A 77 -0.16 8.61 14.05
CA LEU A 77 -0.02 9.46 12.88
C LEU A 77 0.40 10.88 13.31
N PRO A 78 0.95 11.69 12.39
CA PRO A 78 1.17 13.11 12.61
C PRO A 78 -0.08 13.83 13.14
N HIS A 79 0.15 14.90 13.91
CA HIS A 79 -0.90 15.73 14.51
C HIS A 79 -1.77 15.02 15.57
N GLY A 80 -1.24 13.96 16.20
CA GLY A 80 -1.90 13.29 17.33
C GLY A 80 -3.08 12.41 16.93
N ARG A 81 -3.20 12.09 15.64
CA ARG A 81 -4.17 11.11 15.14
C ARG A 81 -3.61 9.70 15.28
N SER A 82 -4.47 8.70 15.21
CA SER A 82 -4.05 7.31 15.16
C SER A 82 -4.90 6.52 14.17
N VAL A 83 -4.33 5.44 13.65
CA VAL A 83 -5.03 4.47 12.80
C VAL A 83 -4.90 3.09 13.39
N GLN A 84 -6.00 2.33 13.37
CA GLN A 84 -6.03 0.92 13.72
C GLN A 84 -5.74 0.08 12.47
N LEU A 85 -4.74 -0.79 12.56
CA LEU A 85 -4.31 -1.72 11.52
C LEU A 85 -4.36 -3.15 12.03
N GLN A 86 -4.45 -4.11 11.12
CA GLN A 86 -4.21 -5.51 11.44
C GLN A 86 -2.71 -5.80 11.30
N CYS A 87 -2.01 -5.97 12.42
CA CYS A 87 -0.58 -6.27 12.43
C CYS A 87 -0.31 -7.76 12.36
N VAL A 88 0.73 -8.12 11.60
CA VAL A 88 1.27 -9.47 11.52
C VAL A 88 2.71 -9.44 12.03
N GLY A 89 2.87 -9.69 13.32
CA GLY A 89 4.16 -9.47 14.00
C GLY A 89 4.56 -8.00 14.02
N GLU A 90 5.86 -7.71 13.97
CA GLU A 90 6.39 -6.34 14.04
C GLU A 90 6.66 -5.71 12.67
N SER A 91 6.66 -6.50 11.60
CA SER A 91 7.19 -6.08 10.28
C SER A 91 6.13 -5.95 9.19
N ALA A 92 4.88 -6.26 9.51
CA ALA A 92 3.80 -6.33 8.53
C ALA A 92 2.49 -5.78 9.10
N ALA A 93 1.75 -5.07 8.26
CA ALA A 93 0.39 -4.62 8.57
C ALA A 93 -0.54 -4.80 7.38
N VAL A 94 -1.84 -4.94 7.64
CA VAL A 94 -2.92 -4.98 6.65
C VAL A 94 -3.92 -3.88 6.99
N LEU A 95 -4.40 -3.19 5.96
CA LEU A 95 -5.40 -2.12 6.07
C LEU A 95 -6.44 -2.26 4.96
N ASP A 96 -7.68 -1.88 5.27
CA ASP A 96 -8.77 -1.85 4.31
C ASP A 96 -8.66 -0.61 3.41
N PHE A 97 -8.77 -0.82 2.10
CA PHE A 97 -8.72 0.23 1.10
C PHE A 97 -9.80 1.29 1.31
N ALA A 98 -10.99 0.91 1.78
CA ALA A 98 -12.04 1.88 2.12
C ALA A 98 -11.56 2.86 3.21
N THR A 99 -10.82 2.37 4.20
CA THR A 99 -10.24 3.22 5.27
C THR A 99 -9.25 4.22 4.71
N VAL A 100 -8.43 3.85 3.70
CA VAL A 100 -7.53 4.80 3.01
C VAL A 100 -8.32 5.90 2.30
N CYS A 101 -9.40 5.51 1.63
CA CYS A 101 -10.16 6.41 0.76
C CYS A 101 -11.10 7.33 1.55
N GLU A 102 -11.69 6.86 2.63
CA GLU A 102 -12.69 7.58 3.42
C GLU A 102 -12.05 8.48 4.49
N GLN A 103 -10.85 8.13 4.97
CA GLN A 103 -10.13 8.96 5.93
C GLN A 103 -9.20 9.95 5.24
N GLU A 104 -9.01 11.10 5.87
CA GLU A 104 -8.13 12.18 5.39
C GLU A 104 -6.64 11.84 5.61
N PHE A 105 -6.16 10.75 5.01
CA PHE A 105 -4.75 10.38 4.99
C PHE A 105 -3.97 11.34 4.09
N GLY A 106 -3.04 12.07 4.68
CA GLY A 106 -2.04 12.86 3.99
C GLY A 106 -0.73 12.09 3.79
N ALA A 107 0.18 12.63 2.98
CA ALA A 107 1.50 12.05 2.71
C ALA A 107 2.29 11.70 4.00
N GLY A 108 2.14 12.52 5.05
CA GLY A 108 2.78 12.28 6.35
C GLY A 108 2.26 11.04 7.08
N ASP A 109 0.99 10.70 6.89
CA ASP A 109 0.37 9.56 7.55
C ASP A 109 0.84 8.25 6.90
N TYR A 110 0.85 8.19 5.56
CA TYR A 110 1.43 7.06 4.82
C TYR A 110 2.88 6.82 5.20
N ARG A 111 3.67 7.89 5.36
CA ARG A 111 5.06 7.79 5.80
C ARG A 111 5.17 7.26 7.23
N ALA A 112 4.28 7.63 8.13
CA ALA A 112 4.28 7.11 9.50
C ALA A 112 4.02 5.59 9.53
N VAL A 113 3.09 5.11 8.69
CA VAL A 113 2.82 3.68 8.53
C VAL A 113 4.03 2.96 7.91
N ALA A 114 4.58 3.47 6.81
CA ALA A 114 5.73 2.88 6.13
C ALA A 114 7.01 2.85 6.98
N ASN A 115 7.22 3.86 7.84
CA ASN A 115 8.34 3.87 8.78
C ASN A 115 8.24 2.75 9.83
N ARG A 116 7.03 2.32 10.16
CA ARG A 116 6.79 1.28 11.17
C ARG A 116 6.73 -0.11 10.54
N PHE A 117 6.09 -0.23 9.38
CA PHE A 117 5.89 -1.49 8.70
C PHE A 117 6.53 -1.46 7.31
N PRO A 118 7.62 -2.23 7.09
CA PRO A 118 8.23 -2.34 5.77
C PRO A 118 7.34 -3.04 4.73
N VAL A 119 6.33 -3.78 5.18
CA VAL A 119 5.35 -4.44 4.32
C VAL A 119 3.94 -4.07 4.75
N VAL A 120 3.14 -3.58 3.80
CA VAL A 120 1.73 -3.24 4.03
C VAL A 120 0.83 -3.93 3.01
N GLY A 121 -0.18 -4.63 3.49
CA GLY A 121 -1.24 -5.22 2.68
C GLY A 121 -2.45 -4.28 2.58
N LEU A 122 -3.06 -4.20 1.40
CA LEU A 122 -4.34 -3.53 1.20
C LEU A 122 -5.42 -4.55 0.84
N GLN A 123 -6.51 -4.53 1.61
CA GLN A 123 -7.70 -5.34 1.41
C GLN A 123 -8.81 -4.53 0.74
N GLY A 124 -9.68 -5.19 -0.03
CA GLY A 124 -10.86 -4.54 -0.60
C GLY A 124 -10.58 -3.59 -1.76
N VAL A 125 -9.41 -3.68 -2.39
CA VAL A 125 -9.12 -2.90 -3.60
C VAL A 125 -9.98 -3.44 -4.74
N ARG A 126 -10.92 -2.62 -5.23
CA ARG A 126 -11.75 -2.95 -6.37
C ARG A 126 -10.88 -3.07 -7.62
N ARG A 127 -11.00 -4.20 -8.31
CA ARG A 127 -10.40 -4.38 -9.63
C ARG A 127 -11.32 -3.77 -10.68
N LEU A 128 -10.85 -2.74 -11.37
CA LEU A 128 -11.54 -2.20 -12.54
C LEU A 128 -11.63 -3.28 -13.62
N GLY A 129 -12.84 -3.62 -14.05
CA GLY A 129 -13.06 -4.50 -15.19
C GLY A 129 -12.67 -3.84 -16.51
N GLU A 130 -12.52 -4.64 -17.58
CA GLU A 130 -12.17 -4.15 -18.93
C GLU A 130 -13.16 -3.10 -19.50
N ASN A 131 -14.34 -2.97 -18.91
CA ASN A 131 -15.40 -2.04 -19.31
C ASN A 131 -15.76 -1.00 -18.24
N GLU A 132 -15.05 -0.95 -17.10
CA GLU A 132 -15.25 0.11 -16.11
C GLU A 132 -14.23 1.22 -16.36
N PHE A 133 -14.65 2.23 -17.11
CA PHE A 133 -13.91 3.48 -17.27
C PHE A 133 -14.47 4.53 -16.31
N ASP A 134 -13.58 5.39 -15.81
CA ASP A 134 -13.96 6.60 -15.07
C ASP A 134 -14.90 7.41 -15.96
N THR A 135 -16.18 7.48 -15.58
CA THR A 135 -17.16 8.22 -16.36
C THR A 135 -17.09 9.66 -15.87
N ALA A 136 -16.42 10.50 -16.66
CA ALA A 136 -16.21 11.93 -16.39
C ALA A 136 -17.52 12.73 -16.27
#